data_AF-A0A8T4PR07-F1
#
_entry.id   AF-A0A8T4PR07-F1
#
_cell.length_a   1.000
_cell.length_b   1.000
_cell.length_c   1.000
_cell.angle_alpha   90.00
_cell.angle_beta   90.00
_cell.angle_gamma   90.00
#
_symmetry.space_group_name_H-M   'P 1'
#
loop_
_entity.id
_entity.type
_entity.pdbx_description
1 polymer ?
#
loop_
_entity_poly.entity_id
_entity_poly.type
_entity_poly.pdbx_seq_one_letter_code
_entity_poly.pdbx_strand_id
1 'polypeptide(L)'
;MNKNELMRMEEEEHKRFHRRIIYIVIIIMIFLFGGATFYHYFEGWRYLDALYFSSYTMTTVGYGDITPKTDAGKIFTIFYVFTSVGIALYGLSIIASHFVEVREESWMERFAKIRIKHHTKTFWEKLKDIFNYKPEKLTKEYEKSVRRK
;
A
#
# COMPACT_ATOMS: atom_id res chain seq x y z
N MET A 1 12.39 -17.16 -14.01
CA MET A 1 12.06 -16.93 -12.59
C MET A 1 11.24 -18.10 -12.10
N ASN A 2 11.73 -18.84 -11.10
CA ASN A 2 11.10 -20.05 -10.59
C ASN A 2 10.09 -19.73 -9.46
N LYS A 3 9.19 -20.66 -9.14
CA LYS A 3 8.16 -20.48 -8.09
C LYS A 3 8.74 -20.12 -6.72
N ASN A 4 9.89 -20.67 -6.36
CA ASN A 4 10.56 -20.38 -5.09
C ASN A 4 11.15 -18.95 -5.06
N GLU A 5 11.60 -18.44 -6.20
CA GLU A 5 12.04 -17.04 -6.33
C GLU A 5 10.86 -16.08 -6.16
N LEU A 6 9.72 -16.38 -6.79
CA LEU A 6 8.50 -15.57 -6.66
C LEU A 6 7.99 -15.54 -5.21
N MET A 7 7.87 -16.71 -4.57
CA MET A 7 7.42 -16.83 -3.18
C MET A 7 8.36 -16.09 -2.20
N ARG A 8 9.69 -16.15 -2.43
CA ARG A 8 10.66 -15.40 -1.61
C ARG A 8 10.54 -13.90 -1.79
N MET A 9 10.24 -13.43 -3.01
CA MET A 9 10.08 -12.00 -3.28
C MET A 9 8.85 -11.42 -2.57
N GLU A 10 7.70 -12.10 -2.63
CA GLU A 10 6.47 -11.72 -1.92
C GLU A 10 6.69 -11.70 -0.39
N GLU A 11 7.36 -12.72 0.16
CA GLU A 11 7.63 -12.80 1.59
C GLU A 11 8.57 -11.68 2.07
N GLU A 12 9.60 -11.35 1.29
CA GLU A 12 10.51 -10.26 1.59
C GLU A 12 9.83 -8.89 1.51
N GLU A 13 8.91 -8.70 0.57
CA GLU A 13 8.11 -7.47 0.47
C GLU A 13 7.22 -7.26 1.69
N HIS A 14 6.51 -8.30 2.11
CA HIS A 14 5.69 -8.27 3.31
C HIS A 14 6.52 -7.95 4.56
N LYS A 15 7.70 -8.59 4.72
CA LYS A 15 8.62 -8.32 5.83
C LYS A 15 9.17 -6.89 5.81
N ARG A 16 9.48 -6.33 4.63
CA ARG A 16 9.92 -4.94 4.49
C ARG A 16 8.85 -3.95 4.93
N PHE A 17 7.60 -4.16 4.54
CA PHE A 17 6.47 -3.33 4.95
C PHE A 17 6.28 -3.36 6.47
N HIS A 18 6.19 -4.55 7.07
CA HIS A 18 6.02 -4.72 8.52
C HIS A 18 7.13 -4.03 9.32
N ARG A 19 8.38 -4.21 8.89
CA ARG A 19 9.52 -3.56 9.52
C ARG A 19 9.43 -2.04 9.46
N ARG A 20 9.06 -1.46 8.31
CA ARG A 20 8.85 -0.01 8.17
C ARG A 20 7.73 0.50 9.09
N ILE A 21 6.61 -0.21 9.17
CA ILE A 21 5.50 0.12 10.07
C ILE A 21 5.93 0.07 11.54
N ILE A 22 6.67 -0.97 11.95
CA ILE A 22 7.17 -1.08 13.32
C ILE A 22 8.11 0.10 13.64
N TYR A 23 9.04 0.43 12.74
CA TYR A 23 9.94 1.57 12.95
C TYR A 23 9.19 2.90 13.08
N ILE A 24 8.19 3.17 12.24
CA ILE A 24 7.45 4.44 12.32
C ILE A 24 6.59 4.52 13.59
N VAL A 25 5.98 3.40 14.02
CA VAL A 25 5.24 3.33 15.29
C VAL A 25 6.16 3.61 16.47
N ILE A 26 7.36 3.02 16.50
CA ILE A 26 8.34 3.28 17.56
C ILE A 26 8.73 4.76 17.59
N ILE A 27 9.01 5.37 16.43
CA ILE A 27 9.36 6.80 16.33
C ILE A 27 8.21 7.68 16.84
N ILE A 28 6.96 7.38 16.45
CA ILE A 28 5.77 8.09 16.93
C ILE A 28 5.65 8.00 18.44
N MET A 29 5.84 6.80 19.02
CA MET A 29 5.80 6.61 20.48
C MET A 29 6.90 7.41 21.17
N ILE A 30 8.12 7.44 20.64
CA ILE A 30 9.21 8.25 21.17
C ILE A 30 8.84 9.74 21.15
N PHE A 31 8.24 10.24 20.06
CA PHE A 31 7.81 11.64 19.97
C PHE A 31 6.66 11.96 20.93
N LEU A 32 5.69 11.04 21.11
CA LEU A 32 4.58 11.22 22.05
C LEU A 32 5.07 11.29 23.50
N PHE A 33 5.80 10.27 23.96
CA PHE A 33 6.28 10.22 25.35
C PHE A 33 7.40 11.23 25.60
N GLY A 34 8.25 11.50 24.61
CA GLY A 34 9.28 12.53 24.69
C GLY A 34 8.68 13.93 24.84
N GLY A 35 7.68 14.27 24.01
CA GLY A 35 6.93 15.51 24.13
C GLY A 35 6.23 15.62 25.48
N ALA A 36 5.52 14.57 25.90
CA ALA A 36 4.82 14.53 27.19
C ALA A 36 5.78 14.75 28.38
N THR A 37 6.96 14.12 28.33
CA THR A 37 8.00 14.29 29.35
C THR A 37 8.51 15.73 29.39
N PHE A 38 8.76 16.34 28.23
CA PHE A 38 9.17 17.74 28.16
C PHE A 38 8.12 18.68 28.77
N TYR A 39 6.86 18.58 28.35
CA TYR A 39 5.79 19.44 28.87
C TYR A 39 5.52 19.20 30.36
N HIS A 40 5.64 17.96 30.84
CA HIS A 40 5.52 17.67 32.27
C HIS A 40 6.53 18.46 33.11
N TYR A 41 7.80 18.50 32.69
CA TYR A 41 8.86 19.19 33.44
C TYR A 41 8.87 20.71 33.24
N PHE A 42 8.65 21.19 32.01
CA PHE A 42 8.78 22.61 31.68
C PHE A 42 7.50 23.41 31.87
N GLU A 43 6.33 22.80 31.67
CA GLU A 43 5.04 23.46 31.91
C GLU A 43 4.40 23.07 33.25
N GLY A 44 4.95 22.07 33.95
CA GLY A 44 4.44 21.60 35.24
C GLY A 44 3.08 20.89 35.14
N TRP A 45 2.67 20.48 33.93
CA TRP A 45 1.40 19.77 33.73
C TRP A 45 1.47 18.36 34.29
N ARG A 46 0.33 17.76 34.64
CA ARG A 46 0.30 16.32 34.93
C ARG A 46 0.74 15.55 33.68
N TYR A 47 1.44 14.43 33.86
CA TYR A 47 1.97 13.66 32.74
C TYR A 47 0.88 13.25 31.72
N LEU A 48 -0.33 12.93 32.22
CA LEU A 48 -1.46 12.59 31.35
C LEU A 48 -1.93 13.78 30.51
N ASP A 49 -1.98 14.99 31.09
CA ASP A 49 -2.36 16.22 30.39
C ASP A 49 -1.31 16.60 29.34
N ALA A 50 -0.02 16.38 29.66
CA ALA A 50 1.09 16.55 28.73
C ALA A 50 1.08 15.55 27.58
N LEU A 51 0.73 14.28 27.86
CA LEU A 51 0.56 13.25 26.83
C LEU A 51 -0.65 13.56 25.95
N TYR A 52 -1.75 13.99 26.55
CA TYR A 52 -2.94 14.45 25.85
C TYR A 52 -2.61 15.63 24.91
N PHE A 53 -1.92 16.66 25.41
CA PHE A 53 -1.42 17.79 24.59
C PHE A 53 -0.57 17.32 23.41
N SER A 54 0.42 16.47 23.70
CA SER A 54 1.35 15.95 22.68
C SER A 54 0.61 15.17 21.59
N SER A 55 -0.39 14.37 21.99
CA SER A 55 -1.18 13.53 21.08
C SER A 55 -2.05 14.34 20.12
N TYR A 56 -2.85 15.29 20.60
CA TYR A 56 -3.72 16.09 19.71
C TYR A 56 -2.92 17.09 18.89
N THR A 57 -1.73 17.49 19.35
CA THR A 57 -0.83 18.39 18.62
C THR A 57 -0.19 17.66 17.45
N MET A 58 0.36 16.46 17.68
CA MET A 58 0.95 15.62 16.63
C MET A 58 -0.09 15.16 15.59
N THR A 59 -1.32 14.86 16.03
CA THR A 59 -2.42 14.48 15.14
C THR A 59 -3.12 15.68 14.51
N THR A 60 -2.67 16.91 14.78
CA THR A 60 -3.23 18.17 14.26
C THR A 60 -4.69 18.44 14.64
N VAL A 61 -5.23 17.75 15.67
CA VAL A 61 -6.58 17.99 16.19
C VAL A 61 -6.67 19.33 16.90
N GLY A 62 -5.68 19.63 17.77
CA GLY A 62 -5.50 20.98 18.32
C GLY A 62 -6.69 21.57 19.09
N TYR A 63 -7.19 20.91 20.14
CA TYR A 63 -8.35 21.40 20.91
C TYR A 63 -8.15 22.79 21.53
N GLY A 64 -6.90 23.16 21.86
CA GLY A 64 -6.55 24.49 22.37
C GLY A 64 -6.96 24.76 23.83
N ASP A 65 -7.47 23.74 24.52
CA ASP A 65 -7.81 23.73 25.94
C ASP A 65 -6.56 23.82 26.82
N ILE A 66 -5.49 23.13 26.43
CA ILE A 66 -4.18 23.19 27.09
C ILE A 66 -3.19 23.83 26.11
N THR A 67 -2.43 24.82 26.58
CA THR A 67 -1.45 25.54 25.75
C THR A 67 -0.22 25.95 26.56
N PRO A 68 1.00 25.80 26.00
CA PRO A 68 2.23 26.14 26.71
C PRO A 68 2.25 27.62 27.08
N LYS A 69 2.53 27.90 28.36
CA LYS A 69 2.61 29.26 28.90
C LYS A 69 4.06 29.73 29.01
N THR A 70 5.00 28.81 29.21
CA THR A 70 6.42 29.13 29.29
C THR A 70 7.01 29.40 27.90
N ASP A 71 8.03 30.25 27.85
CA ASP A 71 8.70 30.55 26.58
C ASP A 71 9.45 29.33 26.05
N ALA A 72 10.02 28.52 26.94
CA ALA A 72 10.62 27.22 26.57
C ALA A 72 9.59 26.26 25.96
N GLY A 73 8.40 26.16 26.56
CA GLY A 73 7.29 25.35 26.03
C GLY A 73 6.82 25.81 24.66
N LYS A 74 6.71 27.13 24.44
CA LYS A 74 6.34 27.69 23.13
C LYS A 74 7.39 27.36 22.07
N ILE A 75 8.67 27.61 22.36
CA ILE A 75 9.78 27.33 21.44
C ILE A 75 9.82 25.84 21.09
N PHE A 76 9.74 24.97 22.09
CA PHE A 76 9.69 23.52 21.88
C PHE A 76 8.51 23.12 21.01
N THR A 77 7.32 23.67 21.28
CA THR A 77 6.10 23.37 20.51
C THR A 77 6.24 23.71 19.04
N ILE A 78 6.90 24.82 18.70
CA ILE A 78 7.18 25.18 17.31
C ILE A 78 7.94 24.04 16.60
N PHE A 79 9.06 23.60 17.14
CA PHE A 79 9.85 22.52 16.55
C PHE A 79 9.13 21.17 16.60
N TYR A 80 8.42 20.90 17.70
CA TYR A 80 7.65 19.68 17.90
C TYR A 80 6.57 19.50 16.85
N VAL A 81 5.80 20.55 16.53
CA VAL A 81 4.75 20.49 15.51
C VAL A 81 5.34 20.20 14.13
N PHE A 82 6.37 20.93 13.70
CA PHE A 82 6.97 20.72 12.37
C PHE A 82 7.50 19.30 12.17
N THR A 83 8.14 18.74 13.20
CA THR A 83 8.74 17.40 13.13
C THR A 83 7.70 16.30 13.28
N SER A 84 6.81 16.41 14.27
CA SER A 84 5.81 15.38 14.57
C SER A 84 4.76 15.23 13.47
N VAL A 85 4.31 16.33 12.85
CA VAL A 85 3.39 16.29 11.71
C VAL A 85 4.03 15.63 10.49
N GLY A 86 5.31 15.93 10.21
CA GLY A 86 6.04 15.28 9.11
C GLY A 86 6.14 13.75 9.30
N ILE A 87 6.41 13.31 10.53
CA ILE A 87 6.46 11.88 10.89
C ILE A 87 5.08 11.24 10.72
N ALA A 88 4.01 11.88 11.19
CA ALA A 88 2.66 11.37 11.07
C ALA A 88 2.22 11.24 9.61
N LEU A 89 2.48 12.25 8.78
CA LEU A 89 2.20 12.24 7.34
C LEU A 89 3.00 11.14 6.62
N TYR A 90 4.26 10.96 6.97
CA TYR A 90 5.07 9.88 6.42
C TYR A 90 4.51 8.50 6.79
N GLY A 91 4.11 8.30 8.04
CA GLY A 91 3.44 7.07 8.47
C GLY A 91 2.15 6.80 7.69
N LEU A 92 1.33 7.84 7.48
CA LEU A 92 0.12 7.74 6.67
C LEU A 92 0.45 7.35 5.21
N SER A 93 1.52 7.90 4.64
CA SER A 93 1.93 7.58 3.26
C SER A 93 2.35 6.11 3.08
N ILE A 94 3.01 5.51 4.08
CA ILE A 94 3.36 4.07 4.06
C ILE A 94 2.09 3.21 4.04
N ILE A 95 1.11 3.57 4.87
CA ILE A 95 -0.15 2.84 4.92
C ILE A 95 -0.91 3.00 3.59
N ALA A 96 -0.98 4.24 3.09
CA ALA A 96 -1.66 4.54 1.84
C ALA A 96 -1.02 3.81 0.65
N SER A 97 0.32 3.75 0.55
CA SER A 97 0.99 3.04 -0.54
C SER A 97 0.65 1.56 -0.55
N HIS A 98 0.58 0.93 0.63
CA HIS A 98 0.21 -0.48 0.73
C HIS A 98 -1.25 -0.74 0.29
N PHE A 99 -2.18 0.13 0.67
CA PHE A 99 -3.56 0.02 0.19
C PHE A 99 -3.69 0.21 -1.32
N VAL A 100 -2.87 1.09 -1.91
CA VAL A 100 -2.84 1.30 -3.37
C VAL A 100 -2.28 0.06 -4.08
N GLU A 101 -1.18 -0.52 -3.59
CA GLU A 101 -0.57 -1.75 -4.15
C GLU A 101 -1.57 -2.92 -4.13
N VAL A 102 -2.20 -3.19 -2.98
CA VAL A 102 -3.23 -4.24 -2.84
C VAL A 102 -4.41 -4.00 -3.78
N ARG A 103 -4.78 -2.73 -4.01
CA ARG A 103 -5.83 -2.38 -4.96
C ARG A 103 -5.36 -2.67 -6.39
N GLU A 104 -4.19 -2.22 -6.82
CA GLU A 104 -3.72 -2.41 -8.19
C GLU A 104 -3.65 -3.89 -8.60
N GLU A 105 -3.19 -4.80 -7.72
CA GLU A 105 -3.18 -6.25 -8.00
C GLU A 105 -4.58 -6.76 -8.36
N SER A 106 -5.59 -6.40 -7.55
CA SER A 106 -6.97 -6.83 -7.77
C SER A 106 -7.60 -6.27 -9.06
N TRP A 107 -7.24 -5.03 -9.43
CA TRP A 107 -7.74 -4.38 -10.64
C TRP A 107 -7.02 -4.93 -11.89
N MET A 108 -5.72 -5.18 -11.81
CA MET A 108 -4.93 -5.76 -12.89
C MET A 108 -5.36 -7.20 -13.20
N GLU A 109 -5.67 -8.02 -12.19
CA GLU A 109 -6.25 -9.34 -12.43
C GLU A 109 -7.58 -9.29 -13.18
N ARG A 110 -8.47 -8.36 -12.78
CA ARG A 110 -9.77 -8.17 -13.43
C ARG A 110 -9.59 -7.72 -14.89
N PHE A 111 -8.72 -6.75 -15.14
CA PHE A 111 -8.45 -6.27 -16.49
C PHE A 111 -7.71 -7.30 -17.35
N ALA A 112 -6.78 -8.07 -16.80
CA ALA A 112 -6.13 -9.17 -17.52
C ALA A 112 -7.16 -10.21 -17.97
N LYS A 113 -8.08 -10.62 -17.09
CA LYS A 113 -9.19 -11.52 -17.45
C LYS A 113 -10.10 -10.93 -18.53
N ILE A 114 -10.42 -9.63 -18.44
CA ILE A 114 -11.26 -8.94 -19.44
C ILE A 114 -10.54 -8.83 -20.81
N ARG A 115 -9.26 -8.43 -20.83
CA ARG A 115 -8.46 -8.22 -22.03
C ARG A 115 -8.10 -9.53 -22.75
N ILE A 116 -7.77 -10.58 -22.00
CA ILE A 116 -7.52 -11.92 -22.54
C ILE A 116 -8.81 -12.49 -23.15
N LYS A 117 -9.95 -12.36 -22.47
CA LYS A 117 -11.24 -12.88 -22.94
C LYS A 117 -11.72 -12.17 -24.22
N HIS A 118 -11.52 -10.86 -24.33
CA HIS A 118 -11.91 -10.11 -25.54
C HIS A 118 -10.99 -10.41 -26.73
N HIS A 119 -9.66 -10.42 -26.55
CA HIS A 119 -8.76 -10.56 -27.69
C HIS A 119 -8.76 -11.98 -28.24
N THR A 120 -8.77 -13.01 -27.40
CA THR A 120 -8.75 -14.40 -27.86
C THR A 120 -10.03 -14.79 -28.57
N LYS A 121 -11.22 -14.45 -28.04
CA LYS A 121 -12.49 -14.83 -28.67
C LYS A 121 -12.65 -14.17 -30.05
N THR A 122 -12.41 -12.86 -30.15
CA THR A 122 -12.53 -12.11 -31.40
C THR A 122 -11.45 -12.50 -32.42
N PHE A 123 -10.24 -12.82 -31.96
CA PHE A 123 -9.16 -13.31 -32.81
C PHE A 123 -9.50 -14.69 -33.39
N TRP A 124 -9.96 -15.64 -32.57
CA TRP A 124 -10.32 -16.98 -33.01
C TRP A 124 -11.54 -17.00 -33.95
N GLU A 125 -12.53 -16.13 -33.75
CA GLU A 125 -13.67 -15.98 -34.67
C GLU A 125 -13.23 -15.40 -36.02
N LYS A 126 -12.44 -14.33 -36.02
CA LYS A 126 -11.83 -13.79 -37.25
C LYS A 126 -10.92 -14.80 -37.95
N LEU A 127 -10.16 -15.59 -37.19
CA LEU A 127 -9.28 -16.62 -37.73
C LEU A 127 -10.10 -17.71 -38.44
N LYS A 128 -11.22 -18.14 -37.84
CA LYS A 128 -12.14 -19.12 -38.46
C LYS A 128 -12.73 -18.61 -39.77
N ASP A 129 -13.06 -17.33 -39.84
CA ASP A 129 -13.56 -16.68 -41.06
C ASP A 129 -12.47 -16.54 -42.13
N ILE A 130 -11.27 -16.09 -41.76
CA ILE A 130 -10.12 -15.94 -42.67
C ILE A 130 -9.74 -17.27 -43.32
N PHE A 131 -9.78 -18.37 -42.55
CA PHE A 131 -9.45 -19.69 -43.07
C PHE A 131 -10.65 -20.48 -43.61
N ASN A 132 -11.87 -19.91 -43.61
CA ASN A 132 -13.14 -20.55 -44.00
C ASN A 132 -13.16 -22.05 -43.67
N TYR A 133 -12.80 -22.35 -42.42
CA TYR A 133 -12.38 -23.67 -42.00
C TYR A 133 -13.57 -24.64 -42.02
N LYS A 134 -13.66 -25.49 -43.05
CA LYS A 134 -14.60 -26.61 -43.16
C LYS A 134 -13.88 -27.92 -42.80
N PRO A 135 -13.98 -28.40 -41.55
CA PRO A 135 -13.24 -29.58 -41.09
C PRO A 135 -13.58 -30.87 -41.87
N GLU A 136 -14.76 -30.92 -42.49
CA GLU A 136 -15.28 -32.07 -43.25
C GLU A 136 -14.56 -32.33 -44.59
N LYS A 137 -13.85 -31.33 -45.14
CA LYS A 137 -13.09 -31.51 -46.38
C LYS A 137 -11.77 -32.23 -46.13
N LEU A 138 -11.10 -31.93 -45.02
CA LEU A 138 -9.80 -32.50 -44.65
C LEU A 138 -9.91 -33.98 -44.23
N THR A 139 -10.97 -34.35 -43.51
CA THR A 139 -11.20 -35.75 -43.12
C THR A 139 -11.48 -36.64 -44.32
N LYS A 140 -12.30 -36.18 -45.28
CA LYS A 140 -12.58 -36.94 -46.52
C LYS A 140 -11.34 -37.09 -47.42
N GLU A 141 -10.48 -36.09 -47.45
CA GLU A 141 -9.25 -36.10 -48.25
C GLU A 141 -8.17 -36.98 -47.61
N TYR A 142 -8.03 -36.93 -46.28
CA TYR A 142 -7.19 -37.85 -45.51
C TYR A 142 -7.65 -39.30 -45.66
N GLU A 143 -8.93 -39.61 -45.47
CA GLU A 143 -9.47 -40.97 -45.67
C GLU A 143 -9.24 -41.47 -47.10
N LYS A 144 -9.40 -40.60 -48.12
CA LYS A 144 -9.09 -40.97 -49.52
C LYS A 144 -7.61 -41.27 -49.75
N SER A 145 -6.71 -40.57 -49.05
CA SER A 145 -5.26 -40.78 -49.17
C SER A 145 -4.78 -42.04 -48.45
N VAL A 146 -5.38 -42.37 -47.31
CA VAL A 146 -5.08 -43.59 -46.53
C VAL A 146 -5.64 -44.83 -47.25
N ARG A 147 -6.79 -44.72 -47.94
CA ARG A 147 -7.39 -45.83 -48.70
C ARG A 147 -6.72 -46.12 -50.06
N ARG A 148 -5.74 -45.32 -50.47
CA ARG A 148 -4.95 -45.48 -51.72
C ARG A 148 -3.57 -46.13 -51.49
N LYS A 149 -3.24 -46.51 -50.26
CA LYS A 149 -2.13 -47.41 -49.92
C LYS A 149 -2.69 -48.76 -49.49
#